data_AF-A0A963MCN1-F1
#
_entry.id   AF-A0A963MCN1-F1
#
_cell.length_a   1.000
_cell.length_b   1.000
_cell.length_c   1.000
_cell.angle_alpha   90.00
_cell.angle_beta   90.00
_cell.angle_gamma   90.00
#
_symmetry.space_group_name_H-M   'P 1'
#
loop_
_entity.id
_entity.type
_entity.pdbx_description
1 polymer ?
#
loop_
_entity_poly.entity_id
_entity_poly.type
_entity_poly.pdbx_seq_one_letter_code
_entity_poly.pdbx_strand_id
1 'polypeptide(L)'
;RGWRLADGTAHAPRRAQTLPLTRDTALPLAAQQVLGEALDQFTANLEGILGSDGPELVHQARVGWRRWRSALWLFKPLLAEAAAPDTQALRPLLKTLGAMRDLDVAALETLPLWADTYIEGDPDRAAAWRTMEAAVQAARQTRRAALLIAMQQPACGQALLAAAR
;
A
#
# COMPACT_ATOMS: atom_id res chain seq x y z
N ARG A 1 0.39 11.10 16.69
CA ARG A 1 0.97 12.15 15.81
C ARG A 1 2.23 12.79 16.43
N GLY A 2 2.21 13.27 17.68
CA GLY A 2 3.37 13.91 18.31
C GLY A 2 4.62 13.02 18.46
N TRP A 3 4.44 11.74 18.78
CA TRP A 3 5.57 10.83 19.06
C TRP A 3 6.42 10.50 17.81
N ARG A 4 5.81 10.15 16.67
CA ARG A 4 6.55 9.87 15.42
C ARG A 4 7.29 11.08 14.83
N LEU A 5 6.78 12.29 15.08
CA LEU A 5 7.45 13.54 14.67
C LEU A 5 8.69 13.82 15.55
N ALA A 6 8.60 13.53 16.85
CA ALA A 6 9.73 13.67 17.76
C ALA A 6 10.86 12.67 17.46
N ASP A 7 10.52 11.46 17.01
CA ASP A 7 11.50 10.40 16.72
C ASP A 7 12.07 10.43 15.28
N GLY A 8 11.69 11.42 14.45
CA GLY A 8 12.15 11.51 13.05
C GLY A 8 11.63 10.39 12.13
N THR A 9 10.68 9.57 12.60
CA THR A 9 10.11 8.43 11.88
C THR A 9 8.76 8.74 11.22
N ALA A 10 8.44 10.02 11.04
CA ALA A 10 7.15 10.48 10.51
C ALA A 10 6.78 9.81 9.16
N HIS A 11 7.77 9.42 8.37
CA HIS A 11 7.62 8.76 7.07
C HIS A 11 8.01 7.28 7.06
N ALA A 12 8.32 6.68 8.22
CA ALA A 12 8.62 5.26 8.31
C ALA A 12 7.36 4.42 8.00
N PRO A 13 7.46 3.40 7.13
CA PRO A 13 6.34 2.52 6.81
C PRO A 13 5.81 1.79 8.04
N ARG A 14 4.49 1.79 8.23
CA ARG A 14 3.85 0.99 9.28
C ARG A 14 3.74 -0.45 8.80
N ARG A 15 4.44 -1.35 9.48
CA ARG A 15 4.28 -2.80 9.27
C ARG A 15 3.12 -3.34 10.10
N ALA A 16 2.65 -4.52 9.72
CA ALA A 16 1.69 -5.29 10.49
C ALA A 16 2.22 -5.55 11.91
N GLN A 17 1.38 -5.33 12.92
CA GLN A 17 1.71 -5.68 14.31
C GLN A 17 1.10 -7.03 14.69
N THR A 18 1.79 -7.73 15.59
CA THR A 18 1.26 -8.94 16.21
C THR A 18 0.19 -8.56 17.21
N LEU A 19 -1.01 -9.13 17.06
CA LEU A 19 -2.11 -8.90 17.97
C LEU A 19 -2.03 -9.89 19.15
N PRO A 20 -2.29 -9.45 20.40
CA PRO A 20 -2.28 -10.32 21.57
C PRO A 20 -3.58 -11.13 21.67
N LEU A 21 -3.86 -11.94 20.65
CA LEU A 21 -5.03 -12.83 20.63
C LEU A 21 -4.75 -14.09 21.44
N THR A 22 -5.65 -14.42 22.36
CA THR A 22 -5.62 -15.65 23.15
C THR A 22 -6.79 -16.56 22.78
N ARG A 23 -6.77 -17.82 23.23
CA ARG A 23 -7.90 -18.75 23.03
C ARG A 23 -9.19 -18.27 23.71
N ASP A 24 -9.05 -17.46 24.75
CA ASP A 24 -10.17 -16.89 25.51
C ASP A 24 -10.69 -15.58 24.90
N THR A 25 -10.06 -15.08 23.82
CA THR A 25 -10.51 -13.87 23.15
C THR A 25 -11.82 -14.16 22.42
N ALA A 26 -12.89 -13.44 22.79
CA ALA A 26 -14.17 -13.55 22.13
C ALA A 26 -14.04 -13.27 20.63
N LEU A 27 -14.64 -14.11 19.79
CA LEU A 27 -14.52 -14.02 18.33
C LEU A 27 -14.88 -12.63 17.74
N PRO A 28 -15.93 -11.92 18.21
CA PRO A 28 -16.22 -10.58 17.73
C PRO A 28 -15.09 -9.57 18.04
N LEU A 29 -14.48 -9.69 19.23
CA LEU A 29 -13.35 -8.84 19.62
C LEU A 29 -12.11 -9.16 18.78
N ALA A 30 -11.84 -10.45 18.52
CA ALA A 30 -10.76 -10.85 17.62
C ALA A 30 -10.95 -10.30 16.20
N ALA A 31 -12.18 -10.34 15.67
CA ALA A 31 -12.51 -9.79 14.36
C ALA A 31 -12.26 -8.28 14.31
N GLN A 32 -12.73 -7.53 15.32
CA GLN A 32 -12.51 -6.09 15.44
C GLN A 32 -11.01 -5.75 15.48
N GLN A 33 -10.23 -6.46 16.29
CA GLN A 33 -8.79 -6.21 16.43
C GLN A 33 -8.03 -6.50 15.12
N VAL A 34 -8.34 -7.62 14.44
CA VAL A 34 -7.68 -7.99 13.18
C VAL A 34 -8.02 -7.04 12.05
N LEU A 35 -9.31 -6.70 11.90
CA LEU A 35 -9.75 -5.76 10.87
C LEU A 35 -9.20 -4.35 11.13
N GLY A 36 -9.29 -3.88 12.38
CA GLY A 36 -8.75 -2.58 12.79
C GLY A 36 -7.25 -2.48 12.51
N GLU A 37 -6.46 -3.47 12.95
CA GLU A 37 -5.02 -3.47 12.74
C GLU A 37 -4.61 -3.48 11.26
N ALA A 38 -5.32 -4.23 10.43
CA ALA A 38 -5.05 -4.28 8.99
C ALA A 38 -5.44 -2.97 8.29
N LEU A 39 -6.57 -2.36 8.70
CA LEU A 39 -7.00 -1.07 8.18
C LEU A 39 -6.07 0.05 8.63
N ASP A 40 -5.62 0.05 9.89
CA ASP A 40 -4.65 1.00 10.42
C ASP A 40 -3.31 0.89 9.72
N GLN A 41 -2.87 -0.33 9.37
CA GLN A 41 -1.71 -0.51 8.51
C GLN A 41 -1.92 0.18 7.15
N PHE A 42 -3.07 -0.03 6.53
CA PHE A 42 -3.36 0.59 5.23
C PHE A 42 -3.38 2.12 5.32
N THR A 43 -4.17 2.69 6.23
CA THR A 43 -4.38 4.14 6.35
C THR A 43 -3.15 4.88 6.83
N ALA A 44 -2.36 4.32 7.75
CA ALA A 44 -1.11 4.95 8.20
C ALA A 44 -0.05 5.03 7.08
N ASN A 45 0.02 4.01 6.21
CA ASN A 45 0.93 4.07 5.06
C ASN A 45 0.40 5.00 3.96
N LEU A 46 -0.93 5.09 3.76
CA LEU A 46 -1.52 6.14 2.91
C LEU A 46 -1.13 7.53 3.42
N GLU A 47 -1.25 7.80 4.72
CA GLU A 47 -0.80 9.06 5.32
C GLU A 47 0.70 9.30 5.03
N GLY A 48 1.54 8.29 5.21
CA GLY A 48 2.98 8.40 4.93
C GLY A 48 3.29 8.76 3.47
N ILE A 49 2.52 8.24 2.50
CA ILE A 49 2.70 8.53 1.06
C ILE A 49 2.50 10.03 0.75
N LEU A 50 1.67 10.74 1.52
CA LEU A 50 1.48 12.18 1.34
C LEU A 50 2.74 12.98 1.66
N GLY A 51 3.57 12.48 2.58
CA GLY A 51 4.80 13.15 3.02
C GLY A 51 6.10 12.58 2.45
N SER A 52 6.06 11.40 1.82
CA SER A 52 7.25 10.71 1.30
C SER A 52 6.93 9.86 0.07
N ASP A 53 7.93 9.66 -0.78
CA ASP A 53 7.90 8.80 -1.96
C ASP A 53 8.54 7.42 -1.76
N GLY A 54 8.77 7.03 -0.51
CA GLY A 54 9.33 5.73 -0.16
C GLY A 54 8.50 4.56 -0.73
N PRO A 55 9.08 3.64 -1.52
CA PRO A 55 8.37 2.53 -2.16
C PRO A 55 7.78 1.55 -1.14
N GLU A 56 8.41 1.44 0.04
CA GLU A 56 7.93 0.56 1.11
C GLU A 56 6.60 1.04 1.71
N LEU A 57 6.28 2.34 1.64
CA LEU A 57 4.96 2.84 2.05
C LEU A 57 3.85 2.27 1.14
N VAL A 58 4.07 2.30 -0.18
CA VAL A 58 3.14 1.72 -1.16
C VAL A 58 3.02 0.22 -0.96
N HIS A 59 4.16 -0.46 -0.73
CA HIS A 59 4.17 -1.89 -0.43
C HIS A 59 3.35 -2.23 0.82
N GLN A 60 3.60 -1.56 1.95
CA GLN A 60 2.92 -1.83 3.22
C GLN A 60 1.44 -1.42 3.19
N ALA A 61 1.07 -0.36 2.46
CA ALA A 61 -0.34 -0.04 2.20
C ALA A 61 -1.05 -1.19 1.48
N ARG A 62 -0.44 -1.75 0.42
CA ARG A 62 -1.00 -2.91 -0.29
C ARG A 62 -1.08 -4.17 0.58
N VAL A 63 -0.08 -4.41 1.44
CA VAL A 63 -0.10 -5.50 2.40
C VAL A 63 -1.28 -5.35 3.36
N GLY A 64 -1.44 -4.18 3.99
CA GLY A 64 -2.54 -3.89 4.90
C GLY A 64 -3.91 -4.09 4.26
N TRP A 65 -4.10 -3.57 3.05
CA TRP A 65 -5.37 -3.74 2.32
C TRP A 65 -5.70 -5.20 1.99
N ARG A 66 -4.71 -5.98 1.54
CA ARG A 66 -4.92 -7.42 1.29
C ARG A 66 -5.26 -8.16 2.58
N ARG A 67 -4.55 -7.87 3.67
CA ARG A 67 -4.83 -8.45 5.00
C ARG A 67 -6.26 -8.13 5.44
N TRP A 68 -6.69 -6.89 5.29
CA TRP A 68 -8.04 -6.45 5.64
C TRP A 68 -9.10 -7.19 4.84
N ARG A 69 -8.93 -7.31 3.51
CA ARG A 69 -9.86 -8.08 2.66
C ARG A 69 -9.93 -9.56 3.04
N SER A 70 -8.78 -10.18 3.31
CA SER A 70 -8.72 -11.58 3.73
C SER A 70 -9.38 -11.80 5.09
N ALA A 71 -9.15 -10.89 6.05
CA ALA A 71 -9.79 -10.93 7.36
C ALA A 71 -11.31 -10.74 7.26
N LEU A 72 -11.77 -9.79 6.43
CA LEU A 72 -13.20 -9.56 6.21
C LEU A 72 -13.89 -10.81 5.64
N TRP A 73 -13.22 -11.49 4.70
CA TRP A 73 -13.72 -12.76 4.17
C TRP A 73 -13.73 -13.87 5.22
N LEU A 74 -12.68 -14.00 6.04
CA LEU A 74 -12.57 -14.98 7.12
C LEU A 74 -13.69 -14.81 8.17
N PHE A 75 -13.96 -13.58 8.59
CA PHE A 75 -14.95 -13.29 9.63
C PHE A 75 -16.37 -13.08 9.09
N LYS A 76 -16.57 -13.16 7.77
CA LYS A 76 -17.88 -13.00 7.13
C LYS A 76 -19.01 -13.81 7.80
N PRO A 77 -18.84 -15.08 8.22
CA PRO A 77 -19.90 -15.85 8.88
C PRO A 77 -20.32 -15.29 10.24
N LEU A 78 -19.42 -14.57 10.93
CA LEU A 78 -19.71 -13.96 12.23
C LEU A 78 -20.38 -12.59 12.09
N LEU A 79 -20.20 -11.93 10.95
CA LEU A 79 -20.77 -10.62 10.64
C LEU A 79 -22.20 -10.74 10.07
N ALA A 80 -22.93 -11.81 10.39
CA ALA A 80 -24.10 -12.33 9.67
C ALA A 80 -25.25 -11.34 9.39
N GLU A 81 -25.25 -10.14 9.99
CA GLU A 81 -26.20 -9.05 9.70
C GLU A 81 -25.54 -7.72 9.29
N ALA A 82 -24.23 -7.57 9.44
CA ALA A 82 -23.50 -6.37 9.02
C ALA A 82 -23.10 -6.52 7.55
N ALA A 83 -23.69 -5.69 6.69
CA ALA A 83 -23.24 -5.59 5.30
C ALA A 83 -21.76 -5.18 5.28
N ALA A 84 -20.95 -5.95 4.54
CA ALA A 84 -19.57 -5.55 4.28
C ALA A 84 -19.54 -4.13 3.72
N PRO A 85 -18.62 -3.26 4.19
CA PRO A 85 -18.58 -1.88 3.77
C PRO A 85 -18.34 -1.79 2.26
N ASP A 86 -19.04 -0.88 1.59
CA ASP A 86 -18.81 -0.64 0.17
C ASP A 86 -17.44 0.03 -0.02
N THR A 87 -16.56 -0.70 -0.70
CA THR A 87 -15.18 -0.30 -0.99
C THR A 87 -14.96 -0.02 -2.47
N GLN A 88 -16.05 0.06 -3.26
CA GLN A 88 -15.98 0.33 -4.69
C GLN A 88 -15.29 1.67 -5.00
N ALA A 89 -15.55 2.70 -4.18
CA ALA A 89 -14.90 4.00 -4.32
C ALA A 89 -13.38 3.96 -4.08
N LEU A 90 -12.84 2.91 -3.43
CA LEU A 90 -11.40 2.72 -3.27
C LEU A 90 -10.74 2.11 -4.51
N ARG A 91 -11.50 1.53 -5.45
CA ARG A 91 -10.93 0.83 -6.62
C ARG A 91 -9.91 1.67 -7.41
N PRO A 92 -10.15 2.97 -7.70
CA PRO A 92 -9.16 3.80 -8.40
C PRO A 92 -7.85 3.93 -7.62
N LEU A 93 -7.93 4.23 -6.31
CA LEU A 93 -6.77 4.31 -5.41
C LEU A 93 -5.99 2.98 -5.41
N LEU A 94 -6.69 1.87 -5.21
CA LEU A 94 -6.10 0.54 -5.13
C LEU A 94 -5.43 0.12 -6.44
N LYS A 95 -6.02 0.48 -7.60
CA LYS A 95 -5.43 0.25 -8.92
C LYS A 95 -4.14 1.05 -9.10
N THR A 96 -4.11 2.30 -8.63
CA THR A 96 -2.91 3.14 -8.72
C THR A 96 -1.80 2.67 -7.79
N LEU A 97 -2.11 2.27 -6.55
CA LEU A 97 -1.16 1.58 -5.66
C LEU A 97 -0.61 0.30 -6.31
N GLY A 98 -1.52 -0.42 -6.99
CA GLY A 98 -1.26 -1.50 -7.94
C GLY A 98 -0.05 -1.20 -8.84
N ALA A 99 -0.30 -0.34 -9.80
CA ALA A 99 0.65 0.05 -10.84
C ALA A 99 1.92 0.70 -10.27
N MET A 100 1.82 1.48 -9.19
CA MET A 100 2.98 2.10 -8.55
C MET A 100 3.94 1.04 -8.00
N ARG A 101 3.42 0.04 -7.28
CA ARG A 101 4.27 -1.03 -6.74
C ARG A 101 4.90 -1.86 -7.85
N ASP A 102 4.18 -2.13 -8.94
CA ASP A 102 4.73 -2.91 -10.06
C ASP A 102 5.93 -2.18 -10.68
N LEU A 103 5.85 -0.86 -10.83
CA LEU A 103 6.98 -0.03 -11.27
C LEU A 103 8.11 0.04 -10.23
N ASP A 104 7.79 0.11 -8.94
CA ASP A 104 8.81 0.08 -7.88
C ASP A 104 9.58 -1.24 -7.85
N VAL A 105 8.89 -2.38 -7.98
CA VAL A 105 9.53 -3.70 -8.11
C VAL A 105 10.42 -3.73 -9.35
N ALA A 106 9.88 -3.32 -10.51
CA ALA A 106 10.63 -3.32 -11.75
C ALA A 106 11.90 -2.47 -11.62
N ALA A 107 11.79 -1.23 -11.13
CA ALA A 107 12.89 -0.28 -11.07
C ALA A 107 13.95 -0.61 -10.02
N LEU A 108 13.56 -1.16 -8.86
CA LEU A 108 14.43 -1.26 -7.70
C LEU A 108 14.88 -2.69 -7.38
N GLU A 109 14.13 -3.69 -7.84
CA GLU A 109 14.36 -5.09 -7.48
C GLU A 109 14.63 -5.96 -8.71
N THR A 110 13.92 -5.76 -9.82
CA THR A 110 14.04 -6.63 -10.99
C THR A 110 15.06 -6.14 -11.99
N LEU A 111 14.85 -4.97 -12.61
CA LEU A 111 15.67 -4.48 -13.72
C LEU A 111 17.16 -4.37 -13.38
N PRO A 112 17.57 -3.83 -12.22
CA PRO A 112 19.00 -3.72 -11.89
C PRO A 112 19.75 -5.07 -11.94
N LEU A 113 19.08 -6.18 -11.63
CA LEU A 113 19.68 -7.52 -11.68
C LEU A 113 20.03 -7.97 -13.09
N TRP A 114 19.43 -7.37 -14.12
CA TRP A 114 19.66 -7.70 -15.52
C TRP A 114 20.52 -6.68 -16.25
N ALA A 115 20.88 -5.56 -15.61
CA ALA A 115 21.58 -4.45 -16.26
C ALA A 115 22.89 -4.91 -16.91
N ASP A 116 23.78 -5.55 -16.13
CA ASP A 116 25.09 -5.96 -16.63
C ASP A 116 24.97 -7.00 -17.76
N THR A 117 24.09 -7.99 -17.60
CA THR A 117 23.81 -9.02 -18.61
C THR A 117 23.20 -8.43 -19.87
N TYR A 118 22.32 -7.44 -19.74
CA TYR A 118 21.71 -6.75 -20.87
C TYR A 118 22.68 -5.76 -21.53
N ILE A 119 23.61 -5.14 -20.82
CA ILE A 119 24.53 -4.18 -21.42
C ILE A 119 25.69 -4.91 -22.09
N GLU A 120 26.30 -5.89 -21.40
CA GLU A 120 27.38 -6.72 -21.93
C GLU A 120 28.54 -5.91 -22.57
N GLY A 121 28.80 -4.71 -22.03
CA GLY A 121 29.82 -3.78 -22.55
C GLY A 121 29.47 -3.09 -23.87
N ASP A 122 28.30 -3.34 -24.46
CA ASP A 122 27.86 -2.74 -25.72
C ASP A 122 27.33 -1.30 -25.48
N PRO A 123 27.92 -0.28 -26.12
CA PRO A 123 27.51 1.12 -25.95
C PRO A 123 26.07 1.44 -26.37
N ASP A 124 25.54 0.76 -27.39
CA ASP A 124 24.18 0.96 -27.89
C ASP A 124 23.17 0.33 -26.93
N ARG A 125 23.46 -0.88 -26.42
CA ARG A 125 22.66 -1.51 -25.35
C ARG A 125 22.70 -0.68 -24.07
N ALA A 126 23.84 -0.08 -23.72
CA ALA A 126 23.94 0.85 -22.60
C ALA A 126 23.07 2.11 -22.81
N ALA A 127 23.02 2.66 -24.02
CA ALA A 127 22.16 3.81 -24.33
C ALA A 127 20.66 3.45 -24.28
N ALA A 128 20.30 2.27 -24.80
CA ALA A 128 18.95 1.74 -24.72
C ALA A 128 18.51 1.52 -23.26
N TRP A 129 19.40 0.96 -22.43
CA TRP A 129 19.16 0.77 -21.00
C TRP A 129 18.86 2.09 -20.28
N ARG A 130 19.72 3.11 -20.46
CA ARG A 130 19.50 4.44 -19.86
C ARG A 130 18.16 5.06 -20.28
N THR A 131 17.77 4.87 -21.55
CA THR A 131 16.48 5.36 -22.07
C THR A 131 15.31 4.65 -21.39
N MET A 132 15.39 3.33 -21.24
CA MET A 132 14.40 2.54 -20.53
C MET A 132 14.30 2.94 -19.05
N GLU A 133 15.43 3.13 -18.34
CA GLU A 133 15.44 3.59 -16.96
C GLU A 133 14.75 4.95 -16.81
N ALA A 134 15.09 5.91 -17.70
CA ALA A 134 14.45 7.22 -17.71
C ALA A 134 12.93 7.12 -17.93
N ALA A 135 12.48 6.25 -18.84
CA ALA A 135 11.06 6.02 -19.08
C ALA A 135 10.35 5.42 -17.85
N VAL A 136 10.99 4.47 -17.15
CA VAL A 136 10.46 3.89 -15.91
C VAL A 136 10.35 4.95 -14.81
N GLN A 137 11.36 5.81 -14.65
CA GLN A 137 11.31 6.89 -13.66
C GLN A 137 10.21 7.92 -13.97
N ALA A 138 10.06 8.31 -15.23
CA ALA A 138 8.98 9.20 -15.66
C ALA A 138 7.59 8.59 -15.42
N ALA A 139 7.44 7.28 -15.67
CA ALA A 139 6.21 6.55 -15.36
C ALA A 139 5.92 6.53 -13.85
N ARG A 140 6.94 6.31 -13.00
CA ARG A 140 6.82 6.34 -11.53
C ARG A 140 6.33 7.71 -11.05
N GLN A 141 6.91 8.80 -11.55
CA GLN A 141 6.50 10.17 -11.21
C GLN A 141 5.04 10.44 -11.62
N THR A 142 4.66 10.05 -12.84
CA THR A 142 3.29 10.19 -13.35
C THR A 142 2.28 9.43 -12.49
N ARG A 143 2.60 8.17 -12.12
CA ARG A 143 1.75 7.34 -11.27
C ARG A 143 1.65 7.88 -9.85
N ARG A 144 2.74 8.42 -9.31
CA ARG A 144 2.73 9.10 -8.01
C ARG A 144 1.78 10.29 -8.02
N ALA A 145 1.83 11.15 -9.05
CA ALA A 145 0.89 12.26 -9.16
C ALA A 145 -0.57 11.77 -9.20
N ALA A 146 -0.87 10.75 -10.00
CA ALA A 146 -2.20 10.14 -10.05
C ALA A 146 -2.64 9.52 -8.72
N LEU A 147 -1.70 8.94 -7.96
CA LEU A 147 -1.96 8.37 -6.64
C LEU A 147 -2.40 9.45 -5.65
N LEU A 148 -1.66 10.55 -5.60
CA LEU A 148 -1.96 11.68 -4.72
C LEU A 148 -3.32 12.30 -5.06
N ILE A 149 -3.65 12.42 -6.35
CA ILE A 149 -4.98 12.90 -6.80
C ILE A 149 -6.09 11.94 -6.37
N ALA A 150 -5.89 10.62 -6.51
CA ALA A 150 -6.87 9.62 -6.11
C ALA A 150 -7.13 9.64 -4.59
N MET A 151 -6.09 9.89 -3.78
CA MET A 151 -6.19 10.00 -2.33
C MET A 151 -6.99 11.23 -1.87
N GLN A 152 -7.03 12.29 -2.69
CA GLN A 152 -7.78 13.52 -2.39
C GLN A 152 -9.27 13.43 -2.78
N GLN A 153 -9.72 12.32 -3.39
CA GLN A 153 -11.12 12.17 -3.78
C GLN A 153 -12.01 11.97 -2.53
N PRO A 154 -13.08 12.76 -2.33
CA PRO A 154 -13.95 12.64 -1.16
C PRO A 154 -14.55 11.24 -1.00
N ALA A 155 -14.91 10.58 -2.12
CA ALA A 155 -15.45 9.23 -2.11
C ALA A 155 -14.44 8.20 -1.55
N CYS A 156 -13.14 8.43 -1.72
CA CYS A 156 -12.10 7.59 -1.12
C CYS A 156 -12.12 7.72 0.41
N GLY A 157 -12.16 8.95 0.93
CA GLY A 157 -12.25 9.21 2.37
C GLY A 157 -13.52 8.63 2.99
N GLN A 158 -14.67 8.79 2.34
CA GLN A 158 -15.94 8.22 2.78
C GLN A 158 -15.91 6.70 2.86
N ALA A 159 -15.33 6.03 1.85
CA ALA A 159 -15.19 4.58 1.86
C ALA A 159 -14.21 4.07 2.92
N LEU A 160 -13.12 4.80 3.21
CA LEU A 160 -12.23 4.48 4.32
C LEU A 160 -12.94 4.59 5.67
N LEU A 161 -13.75 5.64 5.87
CA LEU A 161 -14.55 5.81 7.09
C LEU A 161 -15.61 4.72 7.23
N ALA A 162 -16.26 4.33 6.13
CA ALA A 162 -17.21 3.21 6.13
C ALA A 162 -16.52 1.89 6.49
N ALA A 163 -15.29 1.67 6.01
CA ALA A 163 -14.51 0.47 6.32
C ALA A 163 -14.01 0.39 7.78
N ALA A 164 -13.98 1.53 8.49
CA ALA A 164 -13.53 1.63 9.88
C ALA A 164 -14.67 1.50 10.91
N ARG A 165 -15.92 1.44 10.44
CA ARG A 165 -17.11 1.21 11.29
C ARG A 165 -17.38 -0.27 11.44
#